data_AF-A0A2V8QQU1-F1
#
_entry.id   AF-A0A2V8QQU1-F1
#
_cell.length_a   1.000
_cell.length_b   1.000
_cell.length_c   1.000
_cell.angle_alpha   90.00
_cell.angle_beta   90.00
_cell.angle_gamma   90.00
#
_symmetry.space_group_name_H-M   'P 1'
#
loop_
_entity.id
_entity.type
_entity.pdbx_description
1 polymer ?
#
loop_
_entity_poly.entity_id
_entity_poly.type
_entity_poly.pdbx_seq_one_letter_code
_entity_poly.pdbx_strand_id
1 'polypeptide(L)'
;AAMVDELAKLTAGDEVAILAINANSIDDKTAVIRNGHALWLTEFTRDRAQLERALARVPTLVATPPTPAKTDPPKAADKDKKETSMTVSAGTDTTSGDATNTQTKTTPDKEVVETETIKGKNGAVITRTTMKDGSVNVKRVSGKGNVTIDLNNFYDMAGAARDATHLVEEKRPNSQAAIVWLSDGIAPIFKEDVGATEQILIRQNAIFNTLNVDMRTLYKFLLPFGQPLIGWTGLSIAGSAKHLAQQSGGETVHVSRVKDYGAGLARVIGNLNARYSLGFALSEDERDDGRMHELVLRVKAADGKGKQKRLEVSSRRGYYMPKTETAEASVK
;
A
#
# COMPACT_ATOMS: atom_id res chain seq x y z
N ALA A 1 -0.01 23.32 -5.79
CA ALA A 1 -1.12 24.28 -5.80
C ALA A 1 -2.46 23.59 -5.49
N ALA A 2 -3.20 23.05 -6.46
CA ALA A 2 -4.58 22.59 -6.24
C ALA A 2 -4.81 21.64 -5.04
N MET A 3 -3.94 20.63 -4.83
CA MET A 3 -4.08 19.75 -3.66
C MET A 3 -3.77 20.47 -2.33
N VAL A 4 -2.75 21.34 -2.31
CA VAL A 4 -2.41 22.15 -1.13
C VAL A 4 -3.58 23.03 -0.72
N ASP A 5 -4.27 23.62 -1.70
CA ASP A 5 -5.41 24.50 -1.46
C ASP A 5 -6.59 23.75 -0.82
N GLU A 6 -6.78 22.48 -1.16
CA GLU A 6 -7.78 21.62 -0.49
C GLU A 6 -7.34 21.17 0.89
N LEU A 7 -6.07 20.80 1.07
CA LEU A 7 -5.52 20.43 2.38
C LEU A 7 -5.58 21.61 3.38
N ALA A 8 -5.46 22.84 2.90
CA ALA A 8 -5.60 24.04 3.72
C ALA A 8 -7.03 24.28 4.24
N LYS A 9 -8.04 23.55 3.72
CA LYS A 9 -9.43 23.63 4.18
C LYS A 9 -9.76 22.62 5.29
N LEU A 10 -8.80 21.75 5.64
CA LEU A 10 -8.96 20.81 6.74
C LEU A 10 -9.18 21.56 8.05
N THR A 11 -9.87 20.93 8.99
CA THR A 11 -10.17 21.57 10.27
C THR A 11 -8.92 21.68 11.13
N ALA A 12 -8.98 22.54 12.15
CA ALA A 12 -7.85 22.73 13.07
C ALA A 12 -7.48 21.48 13.87
N GLY A 13 -8.27 20.40 13.84
CA GLY A 13 -7.94 19.11 14.46
C GLY A 13 -7.15 18.18 13.52
N ASP A 14 -7.28 18.37 12.21
CA ASP A 14 -6.75 17.47 11.20
C ASP A 14 -5.28 17.80 10.90
N GLU A 15 -4.51 16.76 10.57
CA GLU A 15 -3.10 16.87 10.21
C GLU A 15 -2.78 15.94 9.05
N VAL A 16 -1.75 16.30 8.30
CA VAL A 16 -1.38 15.59 7.07
C VAL A 16 0.07 15.17 7.17
N ALA A 17 0.32 13.89 6.90
CA ALA A 17 1.64 13.34 6.60
C ALA A 17 1.67 12.94 5.12
N ILE A 18 2.83 13.04 4.46
CA ILE A 18 2.96 12.70 3.04
C ILE A 18 4.09 11.69 2.90
N LEU A 19 3.74 10.49 2.47
CA LEU A 19 4.68 9.46 2.07
C LEU A 19 4.81 9.44 0.55
N ALA A 20 6.04 9.57 0.05
CA ALA A 20 6.38 9.30 -1.34
C ALA A 20 6.99 7.91 -1.46
N ILE A 21 6.57 7.18 -2.49
CA ILE A 21 7.10 5.85 -2.83
C ILE A 21 7.76 5.97 -4.19
N ASN A 22 9.04 5.62 -4.26
CA ASN A 22 9.81 5.60 -5.49
C ASN A 22 10.39 4.21 -5.73
N ALA A 23 9.89 3.54 -6.78
CA ALA A 23 10.46 2.26 -7.21
C ALA A 23 11.87 2.41 -7.80
N ASN A 24 12.32 3.63 -8.09
CA ASN A 24 13.69 3.94 -8.48
C ASN A 24 14.40 4.57 -7.26
N SER A 25 15.59 4.06 -6.90
CA SER A 25 16.32 4.49 -5.70
C SER A 25 16.50 6.01 -5.60
N ILE A 26 16.15 6.61 -4.46
CA ILE A 26 16.43 8.02 -4.14
C ILE A 26 17.81 8.11 -3.48
N ASP A 27 18.74 8.90 -4.05
CA ASP A 27 20.00 9.31 -3.38
C ASP A 27 19.82 10.70 -2.75
N ASP A 28 18.86 10.83 -1.83
CA ASP A 28 18.66 12.05 -1.04
C ASP A 28 19.24 11.82 0.36
N LYS A 29 20.50 12.23 0.53
CA LYS A 29 21.27 12.07 1.79
C LYS A 29 20.68 12.87 2.96
N THR A 30 19.71 13.75 2.73
CA THR A 30 19.09 14.60 3.76
C THR A 30 17.72 14.07 4.22
N ALA A 31 17.21 13.04 3.58
CA ALA A 31 15.91 12.45 3.82
C ALA A 31 16.01 11.26 4.78
N VAL A 32 15.05 11.11 5.71
CA VAL A 32 14.83 9.84 6.42
C VAL A 32 14.23 8.86 5.42
N ILE A 33 15.10 8.27 4.59
CA ILE A 33 14.72 7.27 3.61
C ILE A 33 14.38 5.99 4.37
N ARG A 34 13.11 5.60 4.38
CA ARG A 34 12.75 4.22 4.74
C ARG A 34 13.05 3.34 3.53
N ASN A 35 13.99 2.42 3.69
CA ASN A 35 14.10 1.24 2.83
C ASN A 35 14.51 1.59 1.38
N GLY A 36 15.25 2.67 1.14
CA GLY A 36 15.71 3.09 -0.20
C GLY A 36 14.62 3.51 -1.21
N HIS A 37 13.35 3.25 -0.92
CA HIS A 37 12.22 3.32 -1.86
C HIS A 37 11.00 4.07 -1.30
N ALA A 38 11.00 4.45 -0.03
CA ALA A 38 9.95 5.23 0.59
C ALA A 38 10.52 6.39 1.39
N LEU A 39 9.84 7.54 1.34
CA LEU A 39 10.28 8.75 2.02
C LEU A 39 9.07 9.51 2.56
N TRP A 40 9.06 9.76 3.86
CA TRP A 40 8.18 10.77 4.45
C TRP A 40 8.67 12.16 4.03
N LEU A 41 7.93 12.80 3.12
CA LEU A 41 8.19 14.18 2.71
C LEU A 41 7.83 15.18 3.80
N THR A 42 6.91 14.78 4.68
CA THR A 42 6.54 15.46 5.91
C THR A 42 5.93 14.45 6.88
N GLU A 43 6.19 14.63 8.17
CA GLU A 43 5.38 14.05 9.24
C GLU A 43 4.04 14.79 9.36
N PHE A 44 3.21 14.41 10.33
CA PHE A 44 1.93 15.09 10.62
C PHE A 44 2.16 16.58 10.89
N THR A 45 1.61 17.40 10.00
CA THR A 45 1.69 18.85 10.09
C THR A 45 0.39 19.49 9.63
N ARG A 46 0.17 20.72 10.10
CA ARG A 46 -0.88 21.65 9.62
C ARG A 46 -0.29 22.80 8.83
N ASP A 47 1.03 22.92 8.81
CA ASP A 47 1.71 24.03 8.18
C ASP A 47 1.58 23.91 6.66
N ARG A 48 0.74 24.77 6.07
CA ARG A 48 0.54 24.83 4.63
C ARG A 48 1.85 25.01 3.88
N ALA A 49 2.79 25.79 4.41
CA ALA A 49 4.08 26.00 3.77
C ALA A 49 4.96 24.74 3.83
N GLN A 50 4.83 23.90 4.87
CA GLN A 50 5.47 22.58 4.89
C GLN A 50 4.85 21.63 3.87
N LEU A 51 3.52 21.55 3.81
CA LEU A 51 2.81 20.71 2.84
C LEU A 51 3.13 21.11 1.39
N GLU A 52 3.18 22.42 1.12
CA GLU A 52 3.55 22.94 -0.19
C GLU A 52 5.00 22.59 -0.56
N ARG A 53 5.94 22.81 0.36
CA ARG A 53 7.35 22.42 0.17
C ARG A 53 7.50 20.91 -0.04
N ALA A 54 6.80 20.10 0.74
CA ALA A 54 6.80 18.64 0.59
C ALA A 54 6.29 18.23 -0.79
N LEU A 55 5.12 18.70 -1.21
CA LEU A 55 4.55 18.37 -2.52
C LEU A 55 5.39 18.91 -3.69
N ALA A 56 6.05 20.06 -3.53
CA ALA A 56 6.96 20.61 -4.54
C ALA A 56 8.21 19.74 -4.78
N ARG A 57 8.58 18.86 -3.84
CA ARG A 57 9.67 17.88 -4.03
C ARG A 57 9.28 16.73 -4.94
N VAL A 58 7.99 16.38 -5.06
CA VAL A 58 7.53 15.18 -5.79
C VAL A 58 8.07 15.08 -7.22
N PRO A 59 8.07 16.13 -8.07
CA PRO A 59 8.62 16.03 -9.43
C PRO A 59 10.10 15.62 -9.48
N THR A 60 10.89 15.99 -8.47
CA THR A 60 12.33 15.64 -8.40
C THR A 60 12.57 14.17 -8.07
N LEU A 61 11.55 13.50 -7.52
CA LEU A 61 11.61 12.07 -7.18
C LEU A 61 11.27 11.19 -8.39
N VAL A 62 10.62 11.73 -9.41
CA VAL A 62 10.28 10.95 -10.60
C VAL A 62 11.52 10.85 -11.50
N ALA A 63 12.01 9.62 -11.72
CA ALA A 63 13.12 9.38 -12.63
C ALA A 63 12.80 9.95 -14.02
N THR A 64 13.73 10.71 -14.60
CA THR A 64 13.61 11.20 -15.97
C THR A 64 13.60 9.99 -16.91
N PRO A 65 12.66 9.87 -17.85
CA PRO A 65 12.67 8.75 -18.79
C PRO A 65 14.02 8.70 -19.52
N PRO A 66 14.58 7.50 -19.76
CA PRO A 66 15.82 7.38 -20.50
C PRO A 66 15.65 8.07 -21.85
N THR A 67 16.54 9.02 -22.15
CA THR A 67 16.59 9.64 -23.46
C THR A 67 16.78 8.53 -24.49
N PRO A 68 15.99 8.45 -25.58
CA PRO A 68 16.21 7.43 -26.59
C PRO A 68 17.64 7.56 -27.08
N ALA A 69 18.45 6.54 -26.82
CA ALA A 69 19.84 6.51 -27.26
C ALA A 69 19.84 6.71 -28.77
N LYS A 70 20.56 7.73 -29.24
CA LYS A 70 20.97 7.79 -30.65
C LYS A 70 21.70 6.48 -30.93
N THR A 71 21.23 5.77 -31.95
CA THR A 71 21.80 4.52 -32.44
C THR A 71 23.23 4.76 -32.91
N ASP A 72 24.20 4.53 -32.02
CA ASP A 72 25.58 4.29 -32.41
C ASP A 72 25.77 2.77 -32.63
N PRO A 73 26.52 2.37 -33.68
CA PRO A 73 26.68 0.96 -34.04
C PRO A 73 27.50 0.20 -32.97
N PRO A 74 27.29 -1.12 -32.84
CA PRO A 74 27.77 -1.90 -31.70
C PRO A 74 29.28 -2.04 -31.72
N LYS A 75 29.97 -1.49 -30.70
CA LYS A 75 31.32 -1.91 -30.32
C LYS A 75 31.23 -2.89 -29.16
N ALA A 76 31.93 -4.01 -29.34
CA ALA A 76 31.94 -5.15 -28.45
C ALA A 76 32.59 -4.84 -27.09
N ALA A 77 31.97 -5.41 -26.06
CA ALA A 77 32.49 -5.81 -24.76
C ALA A 77 33.17 -4.75 -23.88
N ASP A 78 32.46 -4.32 -22.82
CA ASP A 78 33.01 -4.46 -21.48
C ASP A 78 31.91 -4.76 -20.45
N LYS A 79 32.21 -5.66 -19.52
CA LYS A 79 31.27 -6.15 -18.48
C LYS A 79 31.26 -5.15 -17.33
N ASP A 80 30.18 -4.38 -17.21
CA ASP A 80 29.78 -3.84 -15.91
C ASP A 80 28.26 -3.85 -15.74
N LYS A 81 27.83 -4.55 -14.69
CA LYS A 81 26.42 -4.70 -14.30
C LYS A 81 25.87 -3.35 -13.84
N LYS A 82 25.00 -2.76 -14.65
CA LYS A 82 24.03 -1.78 -14.18
C LYS A 82 22.72 -2.01 -14.91
N GLU A 83 21.92 -2.94 -14.40
CA GLU A 83 20.57 -3.20 -14.90
C GLU A 83 19.54 -2.95 -13.80
N THR A 84 19.00 -1.73 -13.82
CA THR A 84 17.69 -1.39 -13.28
C THR A 84 16.63 -1.75 -14.34
N SER A 85 16.10 -2.95 -14.18
CA SER A 85 14.84 -3.46 -14.71
C SER A 85 14.39 -4.48 -13.67
N MET A 86 13.09 -4.67 -13.45
CA MET A 86 12.61 -5.79 -12.61
C MET A 86 12.99 -7.11 -13.28
N THR A 87 14.23 -7.58 -13.10
CA THR A 87 14.66 -8.90 -13.52
C THR A 87 14.17 -9.89 -12.48
N VAL A 88 13.00 -10.46 -12.75
CA VAL A 88 12.54 -11.68 -12.07
C VAL A 88 13.43 -12.79 -12.59
N SER A 89 14.47 -13.17 -11.83
CA SER A 89 15.26 -14.36 -12.15
C SER A 89 14.40 -15.60 -11.93
N ALA A 90 13.75 -16.07 -12.99
CA ALA A 90 13.14 -17.39 -13.04
C ALA A 90 14.27 -18.43 -13.20
N GLY A 91 14.80 -18.93 -12.10
CA GLY A 91 15.66 -20.11 -12.11
C GLY A 91 14.80 -21.36 -12.28
N THR A 92 14.62 -21.84 -13.51
CA THR A 92 14.22 -23.22 -13.77
C THR A 92 15.47 -24.02 -14.06
N ASP A 93 15.99 -24.73 -13.05
CA ASP A 93 16.86 -25.88 -13.29
C ASP A 93 16.26 -27.11 -12.62
N THR A 94 15.67 -27.95 -13.46
CA THR A 94 15.54 -29.38 -13.20
C THR A 94 16.92 -30.01 -13.34
N THR A 95 17.52 -30.43 -12.24
CA THR A 95 18.39 -31.62 -12.21
C THR A 95 18.46 -32.20 -10.81
N SER A 96 18.24 -33.51 -10.75
CA SER A 96 18.21 -34.36 -9.56
C SER A 96 19.63 -34.70 -9.08
N GLY A 97 19.81 -34.81 -7.76
CA GLY A 97 21.05 -35.23 -7.08
C GLY A 97 22.07 -34.09 -6.94
N ASP A 98 22.73 -33.84 -5.81
CA ASP A 98 23.07 -34.68 -4.67
C ASP A 98 23.26 -33.80 -3.42
N ALA A 99 23.16 -34.38 -2.22
CA ALA A 99 23.34 -33.68 -0.96
C ALA A 99 24.79 -33.22 -0.80
N THR A 100 25.04 -31.91 -0.78
CA THR A 100 26.25 -31.38 -0.12
C THR A 100 25.99 -30.03 0.52
N ASN A 101 26.02 -30.08 1.85
CA ASN A 101 25.93 -29.02 2.83
C ASN A 101 26.88 -27.87 2.47
N THR A 102 26.38 -26.83 1.83
CA THR A 102 27.15 -25.59 1.60
C THR A 102 26.63 -24.54 2.56
N GLN A 103 27.41 -24.35 3.62
CA GLN A 103 27.29 -23.28 4.61
C GLN A 103 26.96 -21.96 3.91
N THR A 104 25.81 -21.41 4.29
CA THR A 104 25.44 -20.03 4.01
C THR A 104 26.53 -19.16 4.61
N LYS A 105 27.30 -18.52 3.73
CA LYS A 105 28.25 -17.48 4.09
C LYS A 105 27.42 -16.30 4.61
N THR A 106 27.25 -16.26 5.92
CA THR A 106 26.65 -15.15 6.67
C THR A 106 27.47 -13.91 6.39
N THR A 107 26.91 -12.99 5.58
CA THR A 107 27.37 -11.60 5.59
C THR A 107 27.08 -11.03 6.98
N PRO A 108 28.05 -10.43 7.69
CA PRO A 108 27.82 -9.88 9.02
C PRO A 108 26.94 -8.63 8.95
N ASP A 109 26.18 -8.37 10.03
CA ASP A 109 25.52 -7.10 10.36
C ASP A 109 24.31 -6.63 9.53
N LYS A 110 23.33 -7.51 9.32
CA LYS A 110 21.94 -7.03 9.17
C LYS A 110 21.03 -7.75 10.17
N GLU A 111 20.91 -7.15 11.34
CA GLU A 111 20.01 -7.61 12.39
C GLU A 111 18.56 -7.50 11.91
N VAL A 112 17.82 -8.61 11.98
CA VAL A 112 16.39 -8.69 11.61
C VAL A 112 15.57 -8.10 12.75
N VAL A 113 14.69 -7.14 12.44
CA VAL A 113 13.79 -6.51 13.42
C VAL A 113 12.47 -7.25 13.50
N GLU A 114 11.90 -7.60 12.35
CA GLU A 114 10.58 -8.21 12.29
C GLU A 114 10.49 -9.22 11.15
N THR A 115 9.73 -10.29 11.35
CA THR A 115 9.41 -11.25 10.29
C THR A 115 7.92 -11.53 10.31
N GLU A 116 7.22 -11.11 9.27
CA GLU A 116 5.82 -11.43 9.05
C GLU A 116 5.70 -12.61 8.08
N THR A 117 4.80 -13.55 8.40
CA THR A 117 4.46 -14.66 7.50
C THR A 117 2.97 -14.67 7.22
N ILE A 118 2.61 -14.52 5.94
CA ILE A 118 1.23 -14.42 5.49
C ILE A 118 0.91 -15.62 4.61
N LYS A 119 -0.06 -16.41 5.06
CA LYS A 119 -0.53 -17.61 4.34
C LYS A 119 -1.72 -17.25 3.44
N GLY A 120 -1.55 -17.43 2.15
CA GLY A 120 -2.60 -17.30 1.15
C GLY A 120 -3.58 -18.48 1.15
N LYS A 121 -4.80 -18.24 0.67
CA LYS A 121 -5.84 -19.28 0.51
C LYS A 121 -5.43 -20.39 -0.48
N ASN A 122 -4.53 -20.09 -1.40
CA ASN A 122 -3.94 -21.01 -2.37
C ASN A 122 -2.75 -21.82 -1.80
N GLY A 123 -2.48 -21.72 -0.50
CA GLY A 123 -1.34 -22.35 0.16
C GLY A 123 -0.01 -21.63 -0.06
N ALA A 124 0.04 -20.57 -0.87
CA ALA A 124 1.25 -19.77 -1.02
C ALA A 124 1.55 -19.00 0.28
N VAL A 125 2.82 -18.72 0.53
CA VAL A 125 3.30 -18.04 1.72
C VAL A 125 4.15 -16.85 1.29
N ILE A 126 3.81 -15.67 1.82
CA ILE A 126 4.65 -14.49 1.75
C ILE A 126 5.38 -14.36 3.08
N THR A 127 6.69 -14.21 3.04
CA THR A 127 7.51 -13.84 4.20
C THR A 127 8.08 -12.46 3.95
N ARG A 128 7.74 -11.50 4.82
CA ARG A 128 8.31 -10.15 4.84
C ARG A 128 9.29 -10.06 6.00
N THR A 129 10.54 -9.70 5.73
CA THR A 129 11.57 -9.54 6.76
C THR A 129 12.00 -8.09 6.78
N THR A 130 11.68 -7.39 7.87
CA THR A 130 12.09 -6.01 8.11
C THR A 130 13.44 -6.02 8.83
N MET A 131 14.43 -5.36 8.24
CA MET A 131 15.78 -5.25 8.77
C MET A 131 15.91 -3.98 9.63
N LYS A 132 16.97 -3.88 10.44
CA LYS A 132 17.24 -2.72 11.31
C LYS A 132 17.44 -1.40 10.56
N ASP A 133 17.93 -1.48 9.32
CA ASP A 133 18.04 -0.33 8.40
C ASP A 133 16.68 0.07 7.77
N GLY A 134 15.60 -0.58 8.21
CA GLY A 134 14.25 -0.45 7.69
C GLY A 134 13.96 -1.36 6.51
N SER A 135 14.97 -1.75 5.71
CA SER A 135 14.75 -2.46 4.44
C SER A 135 13.87 -3.70 4.61
N VAL A 136 12.98 -3.93 3.63
CA VAL A 136 12.04 -5.06 3.68
C VAL A 136 12.38 -6.03 2.56
N ASN A 137 12.76 -7.25 2.95
CA ASN A 137 12.94 -8.35 2.00
C ASN A 137 11.64 -9.14 1.91
N VAL A 138 11.19 -9.42 0.69
CA VAL A 138 9.95 -10.17 0.44
C VAL A 138 10.26 -11.44 -0.32
N LYS A 139 9.95 -12.56 0.32
CA LYS A 139 10.05 -13.89 -0.28
C LYS A 139 8.65 -14.47 -0.45
N ARG A 140 8.35 -14.97 -1.65
CA ARG A 140 7.12 -15.72 -1.93
C ARG A 140 7.43 -17.17 -2.23
N VAL A 141 6.80 -18.07 -1.49
CA VAL A 141 6.82 -19.51 -1.72
C VAL A 141 5.42 -19.94 -2.17
N SER A 142 5.32 -20.62 -3.31
CA SER A 142 4.05 -21.18 -3.78
C SER A 142 3.54 -22.30 -2.85
N GLY A 143 2.26 -22.66 -2.95
CA GLY A 143 1.71 -23.81 -2.19
C GLY A 143 2.36 -25.16 -2.50
N LYS A 144 3.18 -25.24 -3.56
CA LYS A 144 4.00 -26.42 -3.91
C LYS A 144 5.40 -26.39 -3.31
N GLY A 145 5.75 -25.35 -2.53
CA GLY A 145 7.07 -25.19 -1.91
C GLY A 145 8.11 -24.47 -2.77
N ASN A 146 7.80 -24.14 -4.03
CA ASN A 146 8.75 -23.43 -4.90
C ASN A 146 8.80 -21.94 -4.57
N VAL A 147 10.01 -21.37 -4.43
CA VAL A 147 10.21 -19.92 -4.36
C VAL A 147 9.84 -19.32 -5.72
N THR A 148 8.82 -18.46 -5.74
CA THR A 148 8.38 -17.79 -6.98
C THR A 148 8.91 -16.37 -7.07
N ILE A 149 9.26 -15.76 -5.94
CA ILE A 149 9.82 -14.41 -5.85
C ILE A 149 10.77 -14.33 -4.67
N ASP A 150 11.88 -13.63 -4.89
CA ASP A 150 12.79 -13.17 -3.86
C ASP A 150 13.19 -11.73 -4.21
N LEU A 151 12.59 -10.75 -3.53
CA LEU A 151 12.86 -9.33 -3.75
C LEU A 151 13.52 -8.76 -2.50
N ASN A 152 14.72 -8.22 -2.70
CA ASN A 152 15.39 -7.46 -1.67
C ASN A 152 14.92 -6.01 -1.71
N ASN A 153 14.69 -5.43 -0.53
CA ASN A 153 14.33 -4.03 -0.37
C ASN A 153 13.09 -3.60 -1.18
N PHE A 154 12.00 -4.37 -1.11
CA PHE A 154 10.76 -4.11 -1.85
C PHE A 154 9.78 -3.28 -1.01
N TYR A 155 9.26 -2.18 -1.57
CA TYR A 155 8.24 -1.36 -0.93
C TYR A 155 6.99 -1.25 -1.81
N ASP A 156 5.87 -1.71 -1.29
CA ASP A 156 4.62 -1.87 -2.02
C ASP A 156 3.43 -1.26 -1.26
N MET A 157 2.23 -1.36 -1.82
CA MET A 157 1.04 -0.78 -1.20
C MET A 157 0.76 -1.38 0.20
N ALA A 158 1.10 -2.64 0.42
CA ALA A 158 0.92 -3.29 1.71
C ALA A 158 1.89 -2.74 2.77
N GLY A 159 3.15 -2.50 2.39
CA GLY A 159 4.12 -1.80 3.25
C GLY A 159 3.67 -0.37 3.56
N ALA A 160 3.23 0.37 2.54
CA ALA A 160 2.74 1.74 2.71
C ALA A 160 1.52 1.85 3.62
N ALA A 161 0.57 0.93 3.50
CA ALA A 161 -0.61 0.91 4.36
C ALA A 161 -0.23 0.63 5.82
N ARG A 162 0.64 -0.36 6.07
CA ARG A 162 1.17 -0.66 7.42
C ARG A 162 1.90 0.53 8.03
N ASP A 163 2.81 1.12 7.28
CA ASP A 163 3.61 2.26 7.77
C ASP A 163 2.73 3.45 8.09
N ALA A 164 1.73 3.74 7.24
CA ALA A 164 0.79 4.82 7.48
C ALA A 164 -0.05 4.58 8.73
N THR A 165 -0.53 3.36 8.97
CA THR A 165 -1.34 3.07 10.14
C THR A 165 -0.52 3.01 11.42
N HIS A 166 0.68 2.41 11.41
CA HIS A 166 1.60 2.44 12.56
C HIS A 166 1.99 3.87 12.92
N LEU A 167 2.25 4.74 11.94
CA LEU A 167 2.56 6.15 12.22
C LEU A 167 1.39 6.85 12.93
N VAL A 168 0.15 6.57 12.53
CA VAL A 168 -1.04 7.12 13.21
C VAL A 168 -1.16 6.56 14.63
N GLU A 169 -1.03 5.25 14.82
CA GLU A 169 -1.10 4.65 16.15
C GLU A 169 -0.05 5.20 17.11
N GLU A 170 1.18 5.37 16.63
CA GLU A 170 2.29 5.88 17.44
C GLU A 170 2.12 7.37 17.78
N LYS A 171 1.82 8.19 16.77
CA LYS A 171 1.86 9.65 16.91
C LYS A 171 0.50 10.25 17.26
N ARG A 172 -0.60 9.60 16.87
CA ARG A 172 -1.99 10.09 16.96
C ARG A 172 -2.96 8.96 17.34
N PRO A 173 -2.76 8.28 18.49
CA PRO A 173 -3.55 7.09 18.88
C PRO A 173 -5.05 7.36 19.02
N ASN A 174 -5.45 8.62 19.23
CA ASN A 174 -6.85 9.03 19.37
C ASN A 174 -7.45 9.58 18.07
N SER A 175 -6.77 9.42 16.94
CA SER A 175 -7.21 9.91 15.63
C SER A 175 -7.56 8.76 14.70
N GLN A 176 -8.54 8.99 13.82
CA GLN A 176 -8.85 8.06 12.75
C GLN A 176 -7.90 8.29 11.56
N ALA A 177 -7.26 7.22 11.10
CA ALA A 177 -6.44 7.28 9.89
C ALA A 177 -7.30 7.36 8.63
N ALA A 178 -7.07 8.38 7.80
CA ALA A 178 -7.57 8.46 6.43
C ALA A 178 -6.39 8.43 5.46
N ILE A 179 -6.19 7.30 4.80
CA ILE A 179 -5.11 7.08 3.82
C ILE A 179 -5.64 7.45 2.44
N VAL A 180 -4.90 8.27 1.69
CA VAL A 180 -5.22 8.61 0.30
C VAL A 180 -4.08 8.11 -0.58
N TRP A 181 -4.30 6.98 -1.26
CA TRP A 181 -3.34 6.42 -2.20
C TRP A 181 -3.42 7.12 -3.55
N LEU A 182 -2.34 7.80 -3.92
CA LEU A 182 -2.19 8.47 -5.20
C LEU A 182 -1.40 7.55 -6.14
N SER A 183 -1.99 7.11 -7.24
CA SER A 183 -1.31 6.21 -8.19
C SER A 183 -1.73 6.47 -9.63
N ASP A 184 -0.81 6.15 -10.54
CA ASP A 184 -1.01 6.14 -12.00
C ASP A 184 -1.86 4.93 -12.49
N GLY A 185 -2.48 4.21 -11.56
CA GLY A 185 -3.26 3.00 -11.81
C GLY A 185 -2.46 1.71 -11.60
N ILE A 186 -1.16 1.79 -11.32
CA ILE A 186 -0.32 0.66 -10.91
C ILE A 186 -0.14 0.71 -9.39
N ALA A 187 -0.69 -0.28 -8.70
CA ALA A 187 -0.56 -0.42 -7.25
C ALA A 187 -0.11 -1.85 -6.92
N PRO A 188 1.21 -2.12 -6.92
CA PRO A 188 1.71 -3.46 -6.67
C PRO A 188 1.40 -3.87 -5.24
N ILE A 189 0.84 -5.08 -5.09
CA ILE A 189 0.63 -5.77 -3.83
C ILE A 189 0.52 -7.26 -4.10
N PHE A 190 1.07 -8.12 -3.25
CA PHE A 190 0.84 -9.56 -3.37
C PHE A 190 -0.62 -9.91 -3.11
N LYS A 191 -1.19 -10.86 -3.85
CA LYS A 191 -2.57 -11.32 -3.62
C LYS A 191 -2.79 -11.77 -2.18
N GLU A 192 -1.80 -12.42 -1.60
CA GLU A 192 -1.82 -12.86 -0.20
C GLU A 192 -1.80 -11.67 0.78
N ASP A 193 -1.11 -10.58 0.45
CA ASP A 193 -1.07 -9.35 1.26
C ASP A 193 -2.34 -8.53 1.20
N VAL A 194 -3.17 -8.63 0.14
CA VAL A 194 -4.42 -7.86 0.05
C VAL A 194 -5.32 -8.15 1.24
N GLY A 195 -5.50 -9.43 1.57
CA GLY A 195 -6.30 -9.85 2.72
C GLY A 195 -5.69 -9.40 4.04
N ALA A 196 -4.38 -9.54 4.23
CA ALA A 196 -3.70 -9.07 5.45
C ALA A 196 -3.83 -7.55 5.62
N THR A 197 -3.61 -6.78 4.55
CA THR A 197 -3.74 -5.32 4.54
C THR A 197 -5.17 -4.88 4.85
N GLU A 198 -6.18 -5.58 4.31
CA GLU A 198 -7.58 -5.35 4.66
C GLU A 198 -7.84 -5.53 6.15
N GLN A 199 -7.29 -6.59 6.77
CA GLN A 199 -7.43 -6.80 8.22
C GLN A 199 -6.83 -5.67 9.04
N ILE A 200 -5.64 -5.22 8.65
CA ILE A 200 -4.93 -4.11 9.30
C ILE A 200 -5.79 -2.85 9.25
N LEU A 201 -6.28 -2.47 8.05
CA LEU A 201 -7.14 -1.30 7.88
C LEU A 201 -8.43 -1.39 8.73
N ILE A 202 -9.08 -2.56 8.77
CA ILE A 202 -10.31 -2.75 9.54
C ILE A 202 -10.06 -2.70 11.04
N ARG A 203 -9.03 -3.42 11.53
CA ARG A 203 -8.70 -3.50 12.97
C ARG A 203 -8.28 -2.15 13.53
N GLN A 204 -7.53 -1.37 12.76
CA GLN A 204 -7.02 -0.06 13.18
C GLN A 204 -7.99 1.08 12.88
N ASN A 205 -9.23 0.74 12.52
CA ASN A 205 -10.26 1.70 12.16
C ASN A 205 -9.86 2.68 11.04
N ALA A 206 -8.91 2.31 10.19
CA ALA A 206 -8.40 3.13 9.10
C ALA A 206 -9.31 3.10 7.88
N ILE A 207 -9.32 4.21 7.13
CA ILE A 207 -10.08 4.36 5.89
C ILE A 207 -9.08 4.51 4.75
N PHE A 208 -9.19 3.66 3.74
CA PHE A 208 -8.35 3.72 2.56
C PHE A 208 -9.11 4.35 1.39
N ASN A 209 -8.57 5.40 0.80
CA ASN A 209 -9.12 6.07 -0.36
C ASN A 209 -8.09 6.04 -1.48
N THR A 210 -8.54 6.19 -2.72
CA THR A 210 -7.63 6.19 -3.88
C THR A 210 -7.96 7.33 -4.83
N LEU A 211 -6.94 8.07 -5.25
CA LEU A 211 -6.99 8.95 -6.40
C LEU A 211 -6.30 8.23 -7.56
N ASN A 212 -7.09 7.59 -8.43
CA ASN A 212 -6.58 6.74 -9.50
C ASN A 212 -6.58 7.49 -10.84
N VAL A 213 -5.41 7.54 -11.47
CA VAL A 213 -5.30 7.93 -12.88
C VAL A 213 -5.61 6.74 -13.77
N ASP A 214 -6.18 7.03 -14.94
CA ASP A 214 -6.24 6.04 -16.00
C ASP A 214 -4.82 5.62 -16.38
N MET A 215 -4.52 4.32 -16.28
CA MET A 215 -3.26 3.78 -16.79
C MET A 215 -3.04 4.26 -18.23
N ARG A 216 -1.84 4.75 -18.54
CA ARG A 216 -1.52 5.18 -19.90
C ARG A 216 -1.87 4.06 -20.88
N THR A 217 -2.46 4.43 -22.02
CA THR A 217 -2.93 3.50 -23.06
C THR A 217 -1.87 2.45 -23.42
N LEU A 218 -0.59 2.83 -23.48
CA LEU A 218 0.52 1.91 -23.73
C LEU A 218 0.61 0.75 -22.72
N TYR A 219 0.43 1.01 -21.42
CA TYR A 219 0.40 -0.06 -20.42
C TYR A 219 -0.88 -0.89 -20.50
N LYS A 220 -2.03 -0.27 -20.82
CA LYS A 220 -3.28 -1.01 -21.09
C LYS A 220 -3.09 -2.01 -22.26
N PHE A 221 -2.26 -1.68 -23.26
CA PHE A 221 -1.91 -2.55 -24.37
C PHE A 221 -0.84 -3.61 -24.04
N LEU A 222 0.13 -3.31 -23.17
CA LEU A 222 1.20 -4.25 -22.80
C LEU A 222 0.78 -5.24 -21.70
N LEU A 223 -0.17 -4.86 -20.85
CA LEU A 223 -0.62 -5.67 -19.73
C LEU A 223 -1.15 -7.07 -20.12
N PRO A 224 -1.97 -7.25 -21.17
CA PRO A 224 -2.43 -8.58 -21.59
C PRO A 224 -1.28 -9.52 -21.95
N PHE A 225 -0.16 -8.99 -22.47
CA PHE A 225 1.02 -9.77 -22.83
C PHE A 225 1.94 -10.05 -21.63
N GLY A 226 1.98 -9.16 -20.63
CA GLY A 226 2.71 -9.37 -19.37
C GLY A 226 1.93 -10.13 -18.29
N GLN A 227 0.60 -10.24 -18.41
CA GLN A 227 -0.27 -10.85 -17.41
C GLN A 227 0.04 -12.32 -17.08
N PRO A 228 0.43 -13.19 -18.04
CA PRO A 228 0.83 -14.56 -17.71
C PRO A 228 2.05 -14.60 -16.77
N LEU A 229 3.02 -13.69 -16.99
CA LEU A 229 4.22 -13.58 -16.15
C LEU A 229 3.87 -12.99 -14.77
N ILE A 230 3.09 -11.91 -14.72
CA ILE A 230 2.67 -11.27 -13.47
C ILE A 230 1.76 -12.20 -12.64
N GLY A 231 0.87 -12.95 -13.29
CA GLY A 231 0.00 -13.93 -12.64
C GLY A 231 0.77 -15.02 -11.91
N TRP A 232 1.91 -15.47 -12.46
CA TRP A 232 2.80 -16.45 -11.82
C TRP A 232 3.52 -15.85 -10.60
N THR A 233 3.92 -14.58 -10.66
CA THR A 233 4.52 -13.89 -9.50
C THR A 233 3.51 -13.76 -8.33
N GLY A 234 2.21 -13.75 -8.59
CA GLY A 234 1.20 -13.52 -7.55
C GLY A 234 1.06 -12.05 -7.15
N LEU A 235 1.77 -11.13 -7.82
CA LEU A 235 1.52 -9.70 -7.74
C LEU A 235 0.15 -9.36 -8.36
N SER A 236 -0.61 -8.55 -7.64
CA SER A 236 -1.76 -7.82 -8.15
C SER A 236 -1.34 -6.36 -8.35
N ILE A 237 -1.56 -5.86 -9.55
CA ILE A 237 -1.16 -4.50 -9.96
C ILE A 237 -2.37 -3.59 -10.23
N ALA A 238 -3.56 -4.17 -10.36
CA ALA A 238 -4.80 -3.47 -10.65
C ALA A 238 -5.92 -4.00 -9.76
N GLY A 239 -6.86 -3.13 -9.39
CA GLY A 239 -8.06 -3.49 -8.62
C GLY A 239 -7.85 -3.63 -7.10
N SER A 240 -6.65 -3.96 -6.62
CA SER A 240 -6.39 -4.11 -5.18
C SER A 240 -6.67 -2.83 -4.38
N ALA A 241 -6.24 -1.67 -4.88
CA ALA A 241 -6.47 -0.40 -4.20
C ALA A 241 -7.98 -0.08 -4.10
N LYS A 242 -8.75 -0.41 -5.16
CA LYS A 242 -10.21 -0.28 -5.16
C LYS A 242 -10.86 -1.24 -4.16
N HIS A 243 -10.39 -2.49 -4.09
CA HIS A 243 -10.85 -3.47 -3.10
C HIS A 243 -10.63 -2.93 -1.67
N LEU A 244 -9.41 -2.51 -1.33
CA LEU A 244 -9.12 -1.96 -0.01
C LEU A 244 -9.97 -0.73 0.33
N ALA A 245 -10.21 0.15 -0.64
CA ALA A 245 -11.10 1.29 -0.45
C ALA A 245 -12.54 0.85 -0.15
N GLN A 246 -13.07 -0.11 -0.90
CA GLN A 246 -14.43 -0.62 -0.68
C GLN A 246 -14.59 -1.37 0.65
N GLN A 247 -13.58 -2.12 1.09
CA GLN A 247 -13.64 -2.88 2.35
C GLN A 247 -13.55 -1.97 3.58
N SER A 248 -12.66 -0.97 3.54
CA SER A 248 -12.48 -0.01 4.63
C SER A 248 -13.57 1.07 4.70
N GLY A 249 -14.46 1.14 3.70
CA GLY A 249 -15.50 2.17 3.60
C GLY A 249 -14.96 3.52 3.16
N GLY A 250 -13.86 3.53 2.41
CA GLY A 250 -13.38 4.70 1.69
C GLY A 250 -13.92 4.75 0.27
N GLU A 251 -13.23 5.51 -0.58
CA GLU A 251 -13.69 5.80 -1.94
C GLU A 251 -12.57 5.69 -2.97
N THR A 252 -12.94 5.25 -4.17
CA THR A 252 -12.09 5.35 -5.36
C THR A 252 -12.56 6.51 -6.22
N VAL A 253 -11.75 7.56 -6.26
CA VAL A 253 -11.98 8.73 -7.12
C VAL A 253 -11.07 8.62 -8.34
N HIS A 254 -11.68 8.77 -9.51
CA HIS A 254 -10.96 8.78 -10.77
C HIS A 254 -10.47 10.20 -11.11
N VAL A 255 -9.19 10.35 -11.44
CA VAL A 255 -8.56 11.64 -11.76
C VAL A 255 -7.82 11.51 -13.09
N SER A 256 -8.27 12.19 -14.14
CA SER A 256 -7.69 12.04 -15.49
C SER A 256 -6.70 13.15 -15.85
N ARG A 257 -6.85 14.34 -15.28
CA ARG A 257 -6.01 15.52 -15.58
C ARG A 257 -5.47 16.15 -14.30
N VAL A 258 -4.40 16.93 -14.43
CA VAL A 258 -3.78 17.67 -13.31
C VAL A 258 -4.78 18.54 -12.55
N LYS A 259 -5.73 19.17 -13.25
CA LYS A 259 -6.77 19.99 -12.62
C LYS A 259 -7.79 19.20 -11.80
N ASP A 260 -7.93 17.90 -12.07
CA ASP A 260 -8.94 17.05 -11.43
C ASP A 260 -8.48 16.56 -10.04
N TYR A 261 -7.18 16.63 -9.71
CA TYR A 261 -6.66 16.19 -8.40
C TYR A 261 -7.20 17.00 -7.23
N GLY A 262 -7.33 18.33 -7.39
CA GLY A 262 -7.92 19.19 -6.36
C GLY A 262 -9.37 18.78 -6.10
N ALA A 263 -10.19 18.70 -7.15
CA ALA A 263 -11.59 18.27 -7.03
C ALA A 263 -11.71 16.84 -6.46
N GLY A 264 -10.81 15.93 -6.84
CA GLY A 264 -10.80 14.56 -6.34
C GLY A 264 -10.48 14.48 -4.85
N LEU A 265 -9.47 15.23 -4.39
CA LEU A 265 -9.13 15.32 -2.97
C LEU A 265 -10.24 16.03 -2.17
N ALA A 266 -10.82 17.10 -2.71
CA ALA A 266 -11.96 17.78 -2.11
C ALA A 266 -13.15 16.84 -1.88
N ARG A 267 -13.43 15.94 -2.85
CA ARG A 267 -14.46 14.91 -2.70
C ARG A 267 -14.16 13.96 -1.56
N VAL A 268 -12.92 13.47 -1.45
CA VAL A 268 -12.50 12.60 -0.33
C VAL A 268 -12.68 13.32 1.01
N ILE A 269 -12.16 14.55 1.14
CA ILE A 269 -12.28 15.37 2.37
C ILE A 269 -13.75 15.62 2.72
N GLY A 270 -14.57 16.02 1.74
CA GLY A 270 -16.00 16.24 1.93
C GLY A 270 -16.73 14.99 2.43
N ASN A 271 -16.38 13.82 1.89
CA ASN A 271 -16.95 12.54 2.31
C ASN A 271 -16.49 12.11 3.71
N LEU A 272 -15.26 12.42 4.10
CA LEU A 272 -14.79 12.23 5.48
C LEU A 272 -15.58 13.10 6.46
N ASN A 273 -15.84 14.37 6.11
CA ASN A 273 -16.64 15.29 6.93
C ASN A 273 -18.13 14.94 7.00
N ALA A 274 -18.67 14.27 5.96
CA ALA A 274 -20.07 13.84 5.90
C ALA A 274 -20.31 12.47 6.56
N ARG A 275 -19.30 11.88 7.22
CA ARG A 275 -19.36 10.53 7.74
C ARG A 275 -20.18 10.46 9.03
N TYR A 276 -21.09 9.49 9.07
CA TYR A 276 -21.79 9.10 10.29
C TYR A 276 -21.14 7.85 10.87
N SER A 277 -20.68 7.94 12.11
CA SER A 277 -20.19 6.78 12.86
C SER A 277 -21.36 6.11 13.57
N LEU A 278 -21.67 4.89 13.18
CA LEU A 278 -22.65 4.04 13.85
C LEU A 278 -21.89 3.04 14.71
N GLY A 279 -22.00 3.18 16.02
CA GLY A 279 -21.51 2.19 16.98
C GLY A 279 -22.61 1.17 17.29
N PHE A 280 -22.20 -0.06 17.57
CA PHE A 280 -23.04 -1.08 18.20
C PHE A 280 -22.26 -1.61 19.40
N ALA A 281 -22.98 -1.98 20.45
CA ALA A 281 -22.38 -2.65 21.60
C ALA A 281 -22.42 -4.16 21.34
N LEU A 282 -21.28 -4.81 21.58
CA LEU A 282 -21.20 -6.27 21.61
C LEU A 282 -21.91 -6.79 22.86
N SER A 283 -22.47 -8.00 22.78
CA SER A 283 -22.98 -8.66 24.00
C SER A 283 -21.82 -9.16 24.87
N GLU A 284 -22.06 -9.36 26.17
CA GLU A 284 -21.01 -9.76 27.13
C GLU A 284 -20.35 -11.12 26.80
N ASP A 285 -21.01 -11.95 26.01
CA ASP A 285 -20.57 -13.28 25.59
C ASP A 285 -19.89 -13.30 24.21
N GLU A 286 -19.85 -12.19 23.49
CA GLU A 286 -19.14 -12.07 22.21
C GLU A 286 -17.62 -11.98 22.45
N ARG A 287 -16.93 -13.10 22.21
CA ARG A 287 -15.46 -13.21 22.32
C ARG A 287 -14.77 -13.04 20.98
N ASP A 288 -13.49 -12.66 21.02
CA ASP A 288 -12.65 -12.67 19.82
C ASP A 288 -12.53 -14.09 19.25
N ASP A 289 -13.14 -14.30 18.09
CA ASP A 289 -13.09 -15.54 17.33
C ASP A 289 -12.06 -15.47 16.19
N GLY A 290 -11.32 -14.35 16.09
CA GLY A 290 -10.34 -14.07 15.04
C GLY A 290 -10.94 -13.88 13.65
N ARG A 291 -12.28 -13.84 13.52
CA ARG A 291 -12.97 -13.79 12.22
C ARG A 291 -13.51 -12.40 11.94
N MET A 292 -13.73 -12.14 10.65
CA MET A 292 -14.40 -10.93 10.21
C MET A 292 -15.91 -11.12 10.34
N HIS A 293 -16.56 -10.21 11.04
CA HIS A 293 -18.00 -10.12 11.18
C HIS A 293 -18.53 -9.14 10.14
N GLU A 294 -19.48 -9.57 9.31
CA GLU A 294 -20.03 -8.74 8.23
C GLU A 294 -20.93 -7.61 8.79
N LEU A 295 -20.80 -6.41 8.24
CA LEU A 295 -21.68 -5.28 8.50
C LEU A 295 -22.59 -5.04 7.30
N VAL A 296 -23.91 -5.12 7.54
CA VAL A 296 -24.93 -4.86 6.52
C VAL A 296 -25.67 -3.57 6.86
N LEU A 297 -25.37 -2.51 6.10
CA LEU A 297 -26.06 -1.23 6.22
C LEU A 297 -27.22 -1.13 5.21
N ARG A 298 -28.43 -0.86 5.71
CA ARG A 298 -29.62 -0.60 4.89
C ARG A 298 -30.13 0.81 5.17
N VAL A 299 -30.07 1.68 4.16
CA VAL A 299 -30.49 3.09 4.30
C VAL A 299 -31.82 3.31 3.60
N LYS A 300 -32.74 3.99 4.29
CA LYS A 300 -33.99 4.53 3.71
C LYS A 300 -33.97 6.03 3.90
N ALA A 301 -34.13 6.79 2.81
CA ALA A 301 -34.12 8.25 2.85
C ALA A 301 -35.26 8.78 2.01
N ALA A 302 -36.33 9.21 2.65
CA ALA A 302 -37.44 9.87 1.99
C ALA A 302 -37.20 11.39 1.91
N ASP A 303 -37.64 12.02 0.83
CA ASP A 303 -37.74 13.48 0.77
C ASP A 303 -38.97 13.99 1.54
N GLY A 304 -39.15 15.31 1.61
CA GLY A 304 -40.31 15.93 2.29
C GLY A 304 -41.67 15.58 1.67
N LYS A 305 -41.70 14.85 0.54
CA LYS A 305 -42.91 14.35 -0.13
C LYS A 305 -43.03 12.82 -0.04
N GLY A 306 -42.19 12.15 0.77
CA GLY A 306 -42.19 10.70 0.96
C GLY A 306 -41.51 9.90 -0.15
N LYS A 307 -40.92 10.55 -1.17
CA LYS A 307 -40.23 9.85 -2.26
C LYS A 307 -38.83 9.44 -1.83
N GLN A 308 -38.49 8.17 -2.05
CA GLN A 308 -37.15 7.66 -1.74
C GLN A 308 -36.09 8.35 -2.62
N LYS A 309 -35.11 8.97 -1.97
CA LYS A 309 -33.91 9.50 -2.61
C LYS A 309 -32.91 8.38 -2.84
N ARG A 310 -32.24 8.42 -4.00
CA ARG A 310 -31.07 7.58 -4.26
C ARG A 310 -29.89 8.17 -3.50
N LEU A 311 -29.36 7.42 -2.55
CA LEU A 311 -28.13 7.76 -1.83
C LEU A 311 -26.99 6.88 -2.35
N GLU A 312 -25.80 7.48 -2.47
CA GLU A 312 -24.55 6.74 -2.57
C GLU A 312 -24.06 6.50 -1.14
N VAL A 313 -23.96 5.22 -0.76
CA VAL A 313 -23.58 4.82 0.60
C VAL A 313 -22.28 4.04 0.52
N SER A 314 -21.22 4.59 1.12
CA SER A 314 -19.99 3.84 1.40
C SER A 314 -19.95 3.47 2.87
N SER A 315 -19.65 2.22 3.17
CA SER A 315 -19.56 1.70 4.53
C SER A 315 -18.46 0.67 4.62
N ARG A 316 -17.88 0.54 5.81
CA ARG A 316 -16.97 -0.57 6.10
C ARG A 316 -17.77 -1.87 6.01
N ARG A 317 -17.16 -2.90 5.42
CA ARG A 317 -17.82 -4.18 5.14
C ARG A 317 -17.92 -5.12 6.33
N GLY A 318 -17.09 -4.90 7.34
CA GLY A 318 -17.08 -5.74 8.52
C GLY A 318 -16.23 -5.17 9.64
N TYR A 319 -16.15 -5.92 10.73
CA TYR A 319 -15.29 -5.63 11.86
C TYR A 319 -14.64 -6.93 12.36
N TYR A 320 -13.56 -6.76 13.13
CA TYR A 320 -13.00 -7.84 13.92
C TYR A 320 -13.34 -7.56 15.38
N MET A 321 -13.61 -8.61 16.15
CA MET A 321 -13.76 -8.49 17.59
C MET A 321 -12.46 -7.93 18.20
N PRO A 322 -12.55 -7.01 19.18
CA PRO A 322 -11.38 -6.56 19.91
C PRO A 322 -10.72 -7.74 20.62
N LYS A 323 -9.39 -7.82 20.58
CA LYS A 323 -8.67 -8.76 21.44
C LYS A 323 -8.91 -8.31 22.88
N THR A 324 -9.39 -9.21 23.73
CA THR A 324 -9.49 -8.93 25.17
C THR A 324 -8.07 -8.77 25.73
N GLU A 325 -7.81 -7.68 26.46
CA GLU A 325 -6.48 -7.35 27.03
C GLU A 325 -5.88 -8.49 27.89
N THR A 326 -6.72 -9.41 28.37
CA THR A 326 -6.29 -10.61 29.11
C THR A 326 -5.44 -11.60 28.30
N ALA A 327 -5.39 -11.49 26.96
CA ALA A 327 -4.55 -12.34 26.11
C ALA A 327 -3.15 -11.76 25.82
N GLU A 328 -2.90 -10.48 26.08
CA GLU A 328 -1.58 -9.84 25.89
C GLU A 328 -0.68 -9.92 27.14
N ALA A 329 -1.24 -10.27 28.30
CA ALA A 329 -0.48 -10.46 29.54
C ALA A 329 0.28 -11.80 29.62
N SER A 330 0.09 -12.72 28.66
CA SER A 330 0.77 -14.03 28.63
C SER A 330 1.91 -14.12 27.62
N VAL A 331 2.24 -13.04 26.92
CA VAL A 331 3.44 -12.91 26.09
C VAL A 331 4.15 -11.60 26.46
N LYS A 332 4.71 -11.56 27.67
CA LYS A 332 5.80 -10.65 28.05
C LYS A 332 6.80 -11.42 28.90
#